data_AF-A0A2L0UJM3-F1
#
_entry.id   AF-A0A2L0UJM3-F1
#
_cell.length_a   1.000
_cell.length_b   1.000
_cell.length_c   1.000
_cell.angle_alpha   90.00
_cell.angle_beta   90.00
_cell.angle_gamma   90.00
#
_symmetry.space_group_name_H-M   'P 1'
#
loop_
_entity.id
_entity.type
_entity.pdbx_description
1 polymer ?
#
loop_
_entity_poly.entity_id
_entity_poly.type
_entity_poly.pdbx_seq_one_letter_code
_entity_poly.pdbx_strand_id
1 'polypeptide(L)'
;MRSGTRKWRDTVTSVLALLNDVDPYRLQPGGAEGAPLDEYELEAGPIASLLLKNGSVQSNEVDAIWLTWFQEPLSEAIKSEAMSRFCTSLNSLNIET
;
A
#
# COMPACT_ATOMS: atom_id res chain seq x y z
N MET A 1 10.54 -13.47 20.43
CA MET A 1 9.85 -12.66 19.39
C MET A 1 10.91 -12.17 18.41
N ARG A 2 10.61 -12.01 17.11
CA ARG A 2 10.82 -10.73 16.36
C ARG A 2 11.20 -10.81 14.88
N SER A 3 11.57 -11.94 14.26
CA SER A 3 11.85 -11.92 12.81
C SER A 3 10.59 -11.64 11.97
N GLY A 4 9.48 -12.34 12.25
CA GLY A 4 8.19 -12.10 11.57
C GLY A 4 7.61 -10.69 11.83
N THR A 5 7.64 -10.22 13.08
CA THR A 5 7.17 -8.88 13.45
C THR A 5 8.05 -7.74 12.91
N ARG A 6 9.33 -8.00 12.66
CA ARG A 6 10.23 -7.04 12.01
C ARG A 6 9.97 -7.00 10.51
N LYS A 7 9.95 -8.17 9.84
CA LYS A 7 9.62 -8.26 8.41
C LYS A 7 8.28 -7.60 8.10
N TRP A 8 7.26 -7.83 8.92
CA TRP A 8 5.96 -7.18 8.78
C TRP A 8 6.05 -5.65 8.87
N ARG A 9 6.69 -5.10 9.91
CA ARG A 9 6.85 -3.63 10.04
C ARG A 9 7.62 -3.02 8.88
N ASP A 10 8.72 -3.65 8.46
CA ASP A 10 9.52 -3.18 7.33
C ASP A 10 8.69 -3.21 6.04
N THR A 11 7.88 -4.25 5.84
CA THR A 11 6.96 -4.33 4.68
C THR A 11 5.87 -3.26 4.75
N VAL A 12 5.28 -3.00 5.92
CA VAL A 12 4.28 -1.93 6.11
C VAL A 12 4.87 -0.58 5.74
N THR A 13 6.09 -0.27 6.20
CA THR A 13 6.78 0.99 5.85
C THR A 13 7.00 1.11 4.35
N SER A 14 7.42 0.04 3.67
CA SER A 14 7.59 0.06 2.21
C SER A 14 6.26 0.20 1.46
N VAL A 15 5.21 -0.47 1.90
CA VAL A 15 3.87 -0.32 1.31
C VAL A 15 3.34 1.10 1.49
N LEU A 16 3.49 1.68 2.69
CA LEU A 16 3.10 3.06 2.97
C LEU A 16 3.86 4.06 2.08
N ALA A 17 5.16 3.85 1.90
CA ALA A 17 5.95 4.69 0.99
C ALA A 17 5.43 4.64 -0.45
N LEU A 18 5.03 3.46 -0.95
CA LEU A 18 4.44 3.33 -2.28
C LEU A 18 3.05 4.00 -2.36
N LEU A 19 2.22 3.91 -1.31
CA LEU A 19 0.93 4.62 -1.26
C LEU A 19 1.11 6.13 -1.27
N ASN A 20 2.09 6.64 -0.53
CA ASN A 20 2.42 8.07 -0.51
C ASN A 20 2.96 8.58 -1.85
N ASP A 21 3.68 7.75 -2.62
CA ASP A 21 4.16 8.11 -3.96
C ASP A 21 3.01 8.15 -4.99
N VAL A 22 2.08 7.21 -4.88
CA VAL A 22 0.87 7.19 -5.71
C VAL A 22 -0.05 8.37 -5.39
N ASP A 23 -0.14 8.74 -4.11
CA ASP A 23 -0.95 9.82 -3.56
C ASP A 23 -2.36 9.92 -4.20
N PRO A 24 -3.23 8.92 -3.96
CA PRO A 24 -4.49 8.77 -4.68
C PRO A 24 -5.39 10.02 -4.66
N TYR A 25 -5.30 10.80 -3.59
CA TYR A 25 -6.10 11.99 -3.36
C TYR A 25 -5.31 13.29 -3.39
N ARG A 26 -4.04 13.26 -3.82
CA ARG A 26 -3.16 14.44 -3.92
C ARG A 26 -3.01 15.20 -2.61
N LEU A 27 -2.90 14.47 -1.51
CA LEU A 27 -2.80 14.98 -0.15
C LEU A 27 -1.37 15.42 0.19
N GLN A 28 -0.39 15.13 -0.68
CA GLN A 28 1.03 15.43 -0.48
C GLN A 28 1.56 14.92 0.88
N PRO A 29 1.42 13.62 1.21
CA PRO A 29 1.80 13.11 2.54
C PRO A 29 3.24 13.48 2.95
N GLY A 30 3.40 14.07 4.13
CA GLY A 30 4.69 14.54 4.66
C GLY A 30 5.19 15.87 4.08
N GLY A 31 4.42 16.52 3.20
CA GLY A 31 4.66 17.88 2.74
C GLY A 31 4.37 18.93 3.81
N ALA A 32 4.91 20.14 3.65
CA ALA A 32 4.77 21.22 4.64
C ALA A 32 3.30 21.61 4.92
N GLU A 33 2.44 21.54 3.90
CA GLU A 33 1.00 21.81 3.97
C GLU A 33 0.18 20.54 3.63
N GLY A 34 0.83 19.38 3.58
CA GLY A 34 0.21 18.12 3.21
C GLY A 34 -0.38 17.37 4.39
N ALA A 35 -1.01 16.25 4.09
CA ALA A 35 -1.44 15.30 5.11
C ALA A 35 -0.22 14.72 5.88
N PRO A 36 -0.44 14.15 7.07
CA PRO A 36 0.58 13.38 7.78
C PRO A 36 1.23 12.30 6.91
N LEU A 37 2.49 11.95 7.18
CA LEU A 37 3.22 10.93 6.41
C LEU A 37 2.61 9.52 6.57
N ASP A 38 1.89 9.30 7.66
CA ASP A 38 1.20 8.07 8.04
C ASP A 38 -0.28 8.06 7.62
N GLU A 39 -0.72 8.99 6.76
CA GLU A 39 -2.12 9.10 6.31
C GLU A 39 -2.72 7.76 5.82
N TYR A 40 -1.93 6.94 5.10
CA TYR A 40 -2.37 5.65 4.55
C TYR A 40 -1.88 4.43 5.36
N GLU A 41 -1.48 4.61 6.63
CA GLU A 41 -0.95 3.51 7.45
C GLU A 41 -1.99 2.40 7.69
N LEU A 42 -3.27 2.78 7.79
CA LEU A 42 -4.37 1.84 8.06
C LEU A 42 -4.56 0.84 6.91
N GLU A 43 -4.36 1.27 5.67
CA GLU A 43 -4.44 0.45 4.45
C GLU A 43 -3.14 -0.33 4.21
N ALA A 44 -1.99 0.28 4.55
CA ALA A 44 -0.69 -0.35 4.36
C ALA A 44 -0.53 -1.65 5.15
N GLY A 45 -1.06 -1.70 6.39
CA GLY A 45 -1.03 -2.87 7.27
C GLY A 45 -1.63 -4.15 6.64
N PRO A 46 -2.91 -4.13 6.24
CA PRO A 46 -3.55 -5.25 5.56
C PRO A 46 -2.89 -5.64 4.23
N ILE A 47 -2.46 -4.67 3.41
CA ILE A 47 -1.77 -4.97 2.13
C ILE A 47 -0.45 -5.69 2.39
N ALA A 48 0.36 -5.22 3.34
CA ALA A 48 1.60 -5.89 3.73
C ALA A 48 1.35 -7.31 4.26
N SER A 49 0.28 -7.47 5.04
CA SER A 49 -0.12 -8.79 5.58
C SER A 49 -0.50 -9.75 4.47
N LEU A 50 -1.24 -9.28 3.47
CA LEU A 50 -1.63 -10.06 2.29
C LEU A 50 -0.41 -10.45 1.46
N LEU A 51 0.47 -9.49 1.16
CA LEU A 51 1.69 -9.70 0.39
C LEU A 51 2.59 -10.76 1.05
N LEU A 52 2.82 -10.65 2.36
CA LEU A 52 3.66 -11.62 3.09
C LEU A 52 3.03 -13.01 3.19
N LYS A 53 1.70 -13.10 3.22
CA LYS A 53 0.98 -14.36 3.30
C LYS A 53 0.93 -15.09 1.96
N ASN A 54 0.65 -14.36 0.88
CA ASN A 54 0.36 -14.93 -0.44
C ASN A 54 1.59 -14.92 -1.35
N GLY A 55 2.61 -14.12 -1.02
CA GLY A 55 3.81 -13.90 -1.83
C GLY A 55 3.62 -12.92 -2.99
N SER A 56 2.37 -12.59 -3.32
CA SER A 56 1.98 -11.58 -4.29
C SER A 56 0.57 -11.07 -3.98
N VAL A 57 0.23 -9.90 -4.52
CA VAL A 57 -1.10 -9.29 -4.46
C VAL A 57 -1.60 -8.96 -5.88
N GLN A 58 -2.91 -9.06 -6.06
CA GLN A 58 -3.63 -8.65 -7.27
C GLN A 58 -4.44 -7.37 -7.01
N SER A 59 -4.77 -6.65 -8.09
CA SER A 59 -5.46 -5.36 -7.99
C SER A 59 -6.81 -5.45 -7.28
N ASN A 60 -7.58 -6.51 -7.54
CA ASN A 60 -8.87 -6.73 -6.87
C ASN A 60 -8.74 -6.98 -5.36
N GLU A 61 -7.64 -7.57 -4.90
CA GLU A 61 -7.39 -7.78 -3.48
C GLU A 61 -7.03 -6.46 -2.78
N VAL A 62 -6.23 -5.62 -3.44
CA VAL A 62 -5.90 -4.28 -2.96
C VAL A 62 -7.16 -3.39 -2.95
N ASP A 63 -7.98 -3.44 -3.99
CA ASP A 63 -9.24 -2.70 -4.06
C ASP A 63 -10.20 -3.12 -2.92
N ALA A 64 -10.28 -4.41 -2.60
CA ALA A 64 -11.11 -4.91 -1.51
C ALA A 64 -10.64 -4.39 -0.14
N ILE A 65 -9.33 -4.22 0.06
CA ILE A 65 -8.79 -3.60 1.28
C ILE A 65 -9.16 -2.11 1.28
N TRP A 66 -8.92 -1.40 0.18
CA TRP A 66 -9.18 0.04 0.06
C TRP A 66 -10.64 0.39 0.38
N LEU A 67 -11.58 -0.44 -0.10
CA LEU A 67 -13.02 -0.31 0.15
C LEU A 67 -13.45 -0.38 1.62
N THR A 68 -12.55 -0.80 2.53
CA THR A 68 -12.85 -0.80 3.97
C THR A 68 -12.85 0.60 4.56
N TRP A 69 -12.04 1.51 4.01
CA TRP A 69 -11.91 2.90 4.49
C TRP A 69 -12.50 3.91 3.52
N PHE A 70 -12.40 3.62 2.22
CA PHE A 70 -12.90 4.47 1.16
C PHE A 70 -14.15 3.84 0.52
N GLN A 71 -15.06 4.68 0.02
CA GLN A 71 -16.31 4.20 -0.61
C GLN A 71 -16.14 3.89 -2.10
N GLU A 72 -14.90 3.75 -2.56
CA GLU A 72 -14.52 3.43 -3.94
C GLU A 72 -13.28 2.52 -3.92
N PRO A 73 -13.04 1.72 -4.98
CA PRO A 73 -11.79 0.96 -5.10
C PRO A 73 -10.61 1.88 -5.44
N LEU A 74 -9.40 1.50 -5.04
CA LEU A 74 -8.19 2.28 -5.32
C LEU A 74 -7.98 2.45 -6.83
N SER A 75 -8.27 1.41 -7.60
CA SER A 75 -8.15 1.41 -9.06
C SER A 75 -9.03 2.45 -9.76
N GLU A 76 -10.14 2.89 -9.16
CA GLU A 76 -10.94 4.01 -9.66
C GLU A 76 -10.27 5.36 -9.34
N ALA A 77 -9.71 5.51 -8.13
CA ALA A 77 -9.02 6.74 -7.72
C ALA A 77 -7.76 7.01 -8.57
N ILE A 78 -6.96 5.98 -8.86
CA ILE A 78 -5.63 6.15 -9.52
C ILE A 78 -5.61 5.71 -10.99
N LYS A 79 -6.70 5.10 -11.47
CA LYS A 79 -6.84 4.48 -12.80
C LYS A 79 -6.03 3.20 -12.97
N SER A 80 -6.45 2.36 -13.93
CA SER A 80 -5.93 1.01 -14.15
C SER A 80 -4.42 0.94 -14.44
N GLU A 81 -3.86 1.90 -15.17
CA GLU A 81 -2.43 1.92 -15.50
C GLU A 81 -1.55 2.15 -14.26
N ALA A 82 -1.93 3.12 -13.41
CA ALA A 82 -1.22 3.36 -12.15
C ALA A 82 -1.42 2.18 -11.19
N MET A 83 -2.62 1.59 -11.15
CA MET A 83 -2.90 0.40 -10.36
C MET A 83 -2.01 -0.79 -10.75
N SER A 84 -1.82 -1.02 -12.05
CA SER A 84 -0.92 -2.08 -12.53
C SER A 84 0.52 -1.85 -12.07
N ARG A 85 1.03 -0.62 -12.17
CA ARG A 85 2.38 -0.26 -11.70
C ARG A 85 2.52 -0.41 -10.19
N PHE A 86 1.49 0.00 -9.45
CA PHE A 86 1.45 -0.12 -8.00
C PHE A 86 1.53 -1.59 -7.57
N CYS A 87 0.71 -2.47 -8.14
CA CYS A 87 0.77 -3.91 -7.86
C CYS A 87 2.13 -4.52 -8.25
N THR A 88 2.73 -4.12 -9.39
CA THR A 88 4.09 -4.55 -9.75
C THR A 88 5.12 -4.15 -8.68
N SER A 89 5.03 -2.92 -8.18
CA SER A 89 5.93 -2.40 -7.14
C SER A 89 5.75 -3.14 -5.82
N LEU A 90 4.49 -3.34 -5.39
CA LEU A 90 4.16 -4.15 -4.21
C LEU A 90 4.75 -5.56 -4.30
N ASN A 91 4.56 -6.23 -5.43
CA ASN A 91 5.03 -7.60 -5.62
C ASN A 91 6.56 -7.70 -5.65
N SER A 92 7.26 -6.62 -6.00
CA SER A 92 8.73 -6.58 -5.97
C SER A 92 9.28 -6.55 -4.54
N LEU A 93 8.54 -5.98 -3.57
CA LEU A 93 8.94 -5.95 -2.16
C LEU A 93 9.12 -7.34 -1.53
N ASN A 94 8.44 -8.36 -2.09
CA ASN A 94 8.56 -9.73 -1.60
C ASN A 94 9.69 -10.53 -2.26
N ILE A 95 10.27 -10.03 -3.37
CA ILE A 95 11.37 -10.69 -4.10
C ILE A 95 12.74 -10.26 -3.52
N GLU A 96 12.82 -9.10 -2.88
CA GLU A 96 14.05 -8.55 -2.30
C GLU A 96 14.40 -9.09 -0.89
N THR A 97 13.75 -10.18 -0.44
CA THR A 97 14.00 -10.80 0.88
C THR A 97 14.39 -12.27 0.77
#